data_AF-A0A2E0VHV3-F1
#
_entry.id   AF-A0A2E0VHV3-F1
#
_cell.length_a   1.000
_cell.length_b   1.000
_cell.length_c   1.000
_cell.angle_alpha   90.00
_cell.angle_beta   90.00
_cell.angle_gamma   90.00
#
_symmetry.space_group_name_H-M   'P 1'
#
loop_
_entity.id
_entity.type
_entity.pdbx_description
1 polymer ?
#
loop_
_entity_poly.entity_id
_entity_poly.type
_entity_poly.pdbx_seq_one_letter_code
_entity_poly.pdbx_strand_id
1 'polypeptide(L)'
;MCLGIPGEIVEITDSEKKLALVDVSGVKRPVNIACIVDDEHPVESCIGDWVLVHVGFAMSRIDANEAKITLDLLNELGEAQAEVEAMQASGQ
;
A
#
# COMPACT_ATOMS: atom_id res chain seq x y z
N MET A 1 3.60 15.55 4.64
CA MET A 1 3.64 14.76 3.39
C MET A 1 3.88 13.32 3.80
N CYS A 2 2.82 12.56 4.08
CA CYS A 2 2.94 11.13 4.41
C CYS A 2 2.62 10.36 3.14
N LEU A 3 3.61 9.72 2.52
CA LEU A 3 3.37 8.77 1.43
C LEU A 3 2.57 7.61 2.01
N GLY A 4 1.36 7.39 1.51
CA GLY A 4 0.63 6.15 1.77
C GLY A 4 1.41 4.98 1.17
N ILE A 5 1.45 3.85 1.88
CA ILE A 5 2.16 2.67 1.37
C ILE A 5 1.14 1.84 0.58
N PRO A 6 1.43 1.49 -0.68
CA PRO A 6 0.54 0.62 -1.45
C PRO A 6 0.53 -0.79 -0.86
N GLY A 7 -0.65 -1.40 -0.83
CA GLY A 7 -0.82 -2.79 -0.43
C GLY A 7 -2.03 -3.43 -1.10
N GLU A 8 -1.99 -4.75 -1.20
CA GLU A 8 -3.03 -5.56 -1.82
C GLU A 8 -3.99 -6.09 -0.75
N ILE A 9 -5.30 -5.96 -0.98
CA ILE A 9 -6.30 -6.54 -0.09
C ILE A 9 -6.37 -8.06 -0.34
N VAL A 10 -5.94 -8.85 0.64
CA VAL A 10 -5.85 -10.32 0.51
C VAL A 10 -7.01 -11.07 1.18
N GLU A 11 -7.71 -10.43 2.12
CA GLU A 11 -8.80 -11.06 2.86
C GLU A 11 -9.76 -10.01 3.46
N ILE A 12 -11.07 -10.29 3.52
CA ILE A 12 -12.02 -9.49 4.29
C ILE A 12 -12.20 -10.15 5.66
N THR A 13 -11.82 -9.43 6.71
CA THR A 13 -11.87 -9.94 8.09
C THR A 13 -13.22 -9.67 8.77
N ASP A 14 -13.86 -8.55 8.45
CA ASP A 14 -15.17 -8.17 8.99
C ASP A 14 -15.86 -7.22 7.99
N SER A 15 -16.89 -7.72 7.30
CA SER A 15 -17.60 -6.97 6.26
C SER A 15 -18.50 -5.87 6.84
N GLU A 16 -19.07 -6.07 8.03
CA GLU A 16 -19.94 -5.08 8.69
C GLU A 16 -19.13 -3.86 9.14
N LYS A 17 -17.94 -4.09 9.71
CA LYS A 17 -16.99 -3.05 10.14
C LYS A 17 -16.09 -2.56 9.01
N LYS A 18 -16.19 -3.14 7.82
CA LYS A 18 -15.37 -2.83 6.63
C LYS A 18 -13.86 -2.96 6.93
N LEU A 19 -13.48 -4.06 7.58
CA LEU A 19 -12.09 -4.39 7.91
C LEU A 19 -11.58 -5.48 6.98
N ALA A 20 -10.43 -5.22 6.37
CA ALA A 20 -9.73 -6.15 5.50
C ALA A 20 -8.28 -6.34 5.95
N LEU A 21 -7.71 -7.48 5.59
CA LEU A 21 -6.29 -7.75 5.72
C LEU A 21 -5.60 -7.32 4.43
N VAL A 22 -4.64 -6.40 4.56
CA VAL A 22 -3.86 -5.87 3.43
C VAL A 22 -2.43 -6.34 3.55
N ASP A 23 -1.91 -6.94 2.49
CA ASP A 23 -0.49 -7.26 2.35
C ASP A 23 0.28 -6.04 1.88
N VAL A 24 1.20 -5.57 2.73
CA VAL A 24 2.05 -4.42 2.45
C VAL A 24 3.50 -4.92 2.46
N SER A 25 4.06 -5.15 1.27
CA SER A 25 5.41 -5.68 1.08
C SER A 25 5.67 -6.98 1.88
N GLY A 26 4.71 -7.91 1.88
CA GLY A 26 4.80 -9.20 2.58
C GLY A 26 4.36 -9.17 4.05
N VAL A 27 3.93 -8.01 4.56
CA VAL A 27 3.40 -7.89 5.93
C VAL A 27 1.90 -7.64 5.89
N LYS A 28 1.14 -8.61 6.41
CA LYS A 28 -0.32 -8.53 6.52
C LYS A 28 -0.74 -7.64 7.68
N ARG A 29 -1.55 -6.62 7.41
CA ARG A 29 -2.04 -5.66 8.41
C ARG A 29 -3.56 -5.47 8.30
N PRO A 30 -4.28 -5.37 9.42
CA PRO A 30 -5.70 -5.01 9.40
C PRO A 30 -5.86 -3.55 9.01
N VAL A 31 -6.67 -3.29 7.99
CA VAL A 31 -6.93 -1.96 7.43
C VAL A 31 -8.43 -1.78 7.26
N ASN A 32 -8.92 -0.59 7.63
CA ASN A 32 -10.30 -0.21 7.37
C ASN A 32 -10.45 0.29 5.93
N ILE A 33 -11.35 -0.34 5.17
CA ILE A 33 -11.60 -0.05 3.76
C ILE A 33 -12.88 0.75 3.54
N ALA A 34 -13.47 1.33 4.60
CA ALA A 34 -14.73 2.07 4.50
C ALA A 34 -14.70 3.24 3.50
N CYS A 35 -13.53 3.83 3.26
CA CYS A 35 -13.38 4.97 2.36
C CYS A 35 -13.33 4.60 0.87
N ILE A 36 -13.24 3.31 0.53
CA ILE A 36 -13.17 2.83 -0.87
C ILE A 36 -14.33 1.91 -1.26
N VAL A 37 -15.27 1.72 -0.33
CA VAL A 37 -16.43 0.84 -0.49
C VAL A 37 -17.65 1.68 -0.79
N ASP A 38 -18.29 1.40 -1.91
CA ASP A 38 -19.45 2.13 -2.44
C ASP A 38 -20.48 1.14 -3.02
N ASP A 39 -21.65 1.61 -3.44
CA ASP A 39 -22.71 0.75 -4.01
C ASP A 39 -22.23 0.01 -5.29
N GLU A 40 -21.38 0.67 -6.07
CA GLU A 40 -20.77 0.11 -7.29
C GLU A 40 -19.58 -0.81 -6.99
N HIS A 41 -19.02 -0.75 -5.77
CA HIS A 41 -17.85 -1.54 -5.38
C HIS A 41 -17.97 -2.04 -3.94
N PRO A 42 -18.71 -3.14 -3.73
CA PRO A 42 -18.98 -3.67 -2.41
C PRO A 42 -17.73 -4.28 -1.79
N VAL A 43 -17.75 -4.45 -0.46
CA VAL A 43 -16.64 -5.01 0.34
C VAL A 43 -16.07 -6.30 -0.23
N GLU A 44 -16.93 -7.19 -0.74
CA GLU A 44 -16.53 -8.47 -1.33
C GLU A 44 -15.72 -8.31 -2.63
N SER A 45 -15.96 -7.24 -3.39
CA SER A 45 -15.22 -6.93 -4.61
C SER A 45 -13.88 -6.27 -4.33
N CYS A 46 -13.58 -5.92 -3.08
CA CYS A 46 -12.31 -5.32 -2.70
C CYS A 46 -11.15 -6.33 -2.63
N ILE A 47 -11.39 -7.64 -2.68
CA ILE A 47 -10.32 -8.64 -2.68
C ILE A 47 -9.50 -8.53 -3.98
N GLY A 48 -8.18 -8.40 -3.85
CA GLY A 48 -7.25 -8.21 -4.97
C GLY A 48 -7.06 -6.75 -5.40
N ASP A 49 -7.83 -5.82 -4.84
CA ASP A 49 -7.59 -4.39 -5.09
C ASP A 49 -6.31 -3.92 -4.39
N TRP A 50 -5.64 -2.99 -5.07
CA TRP A 50 -4.50 -2.26 -4.52
C TRP A 50 -4.98 -0.95 -3.92
N VAL A 51 -4.52 -0.65 -2.71
CA VAL A 51 -4.93 0.55 -1.98
C VAL A 51 -3.74 1.26 -1.36
N LEU A 52 -3.84 2.58 -1.26
CA LEU A 52 -2.91 3.38 -0.46
C LEU A 52 -3.34 3.36 1.01
N VAL A 53 -2.52 2.75 1.85
CA VAL A 53 -2.76 2.65 3.29
C VAL A 53 -2.14 3.85 4.01
N HIS A 54 -2.94 4.53 4.82
CA HIS A 54 -2.50 5.59 5.71
C HIS A 54 -3.10 5.38 7.11
N VAL A 55 -2.23 5.25 8.13
CA VAL A 55 -2.61 5.13 9.56
C VAL A 55 -3.73 4.10 9.86
N GLY A 56 -3.78 3.00 9.10
CA GLY A 56 -4.77 1.93 9.27
C GLY A 56 -6.05 2.07 8.43
N PHE A 57 -6.09 3.03 7.50
CA PHE A 57 -7.20 3.23 6.57
C PHE A 57 -6.72 3.13 5.12
N ALA A 58 -7.52 2.52 4.26
CA ALA A 58 -7.35 2.62 2.82
C ALA A 58 -7.94 3.96 2.36
N MET A 59 -7.08 4.89 1.92
CA MET A 59 -7.56 6.21 1.50
C MET A 59 -8.14 6.20 0.09
N SER A 60 -7.56 5.40 -0.81
CA SER A 60 -7.96 5.34 -2.22
C SER A 60 -7.51 4.02 -2.84
N ARG A 61 -8.31 3.52 -3.78
CA ARG A 61 -7.91 2.44 -4.69
C ARG A 61 -6.94 2.98 -5.74
N ILE A 62 -5.93 2.20 -6.07
CA ILE A 62 -4.97 2.48 -7.12
C ILE A 62 -4.91 1.30 -8.07
N ASP A 63 -4.64 1.54 -9.35
CA ASP A 63 -4.47 0.46 -10.30
C ASP A 63 -3.20 -0.33 -9.97
N ALA A 64 -3.23 -1.65 -10.15
CA ALA A 64 -2.09 -2.51 -9.87
C ALA A 64 -0.84 -2.11 -10.67
N ASN A 65 -1.00 -1.57 -11.88
CA ASN A 65 0.10 -1.06 -12.69
C ASN A 65 0.68 0.24 -12.10
N GLU A 66 -0.16 1.16 -11.62
CA GLU A 66 0.30 2.37 -10.92
C GLU A 66 0.96 2.06 -9.58
N ALA A 67 0.42 1.08 -8.84
CA ALA A 67 1.01 0.57 -7.61
C ALA A 67 2.42 0.04 -7.86
N LYS A 68 2.59 -0.78 -8.90
CA LYS A 68 3.88 -1.34 -9.30
C LYS A 68 4.87 -0.27 -9.72
N ILE A 69 4.47 0.69 -10.56
CA ILE A 69 5.35 1.80 -11.00
C ILE A 69 5.79 2.64 -9.79
N THR A 70 4.88 2.92 -8.87
CA THR A 70 5.20 3.68 -7.65
C THR A 70 6.14 2.90 -6.74
N LEU A 71 5.92 1.60 -6.56
CA LEU A 71 6.78 0.74 -5.75
C LEU A 71 8.18 0.61 -6.35
N ASP A 72 8.26 0.48 -7.68
CA ASP A 72 9.51 0.38 -8.44
C ASP A 72 10.32 1.68 -8.33
N LEU A 73 9.66 2.84 -8.54
CA LEU A 73 10.29 4.15 -8.37
C LEU A 73 10.77 4.40 -6.93
N LEU A 74 10.02 3.92 -5.93
CA LEU A 74 10.41 4.02 -4.52
C LEU A 74 11.61 3.12 -4.19
N ASN A 75 11.70 1.93 -4.77
CA ASN A 75 12.88 1.08 -4.63
C ASN A 75 14.10 1.74 -5.29
N GLU A 76 13.96 2.24 -6.53
CA GLU A 76 15.05 2.87 -7.27
C GLU A 76 15.60 4.11 -6.53
N LEU A 77 14.73 4.92 -5.91
CA LEU A 77 15.13 6.03 -5.06
C LEU A 77 15.82 5.59 -3.76
N GLY A 78 15.36 4.49 -3.16
CA GLY A 78 15.99 3.91 -1.96
C GLY A 78 17.39 3.35 -2.24
N GLU A 79 17.57 2.71 -3.39
CA GLU A 79 18.86 2.19 -3.86
C GLU A 79 19.83 3.32 -4.20
N ALA A 80 19.36 4.36 -4.90
CA ALA A 80 20.16 5.55 -5.21
C ALA A 80 20.60 6.31 -3.94
N GLN A 81 19.73 6.40 -2.93
CA GLN A 81 20.06 7.00 -1.64
C GLN A 81 21.11 6.17 -0.89
N ALA A 82 20.95 4.84 -0.85
CA ALA A 82 21.91 3.94 -0.23
C ALA A 82 23.30 3.98 -0.91
N GLU A 83 23.36 4.09 -2.25
CA GLU A 83 24.62 4.26 -2.98
C GLU A 83 25.31 5.59 -2.66
N VAL A 84 24.55 6.71 -2.63
CA VAL A 84 25.10 8.02 -2.28
C VAL A 84 25.64 8.01 -0.85
N GLU A 85 24.91 7.43 0.10
CA GLU A 85 25.34 7.28 1.49
C GLU A 85 26.60 6.39 1.62
N ALA A 86 26.68 5.29 0.88
CA ALA A 86 27.85 4.42 0.86
C ALA A 86 29.09 5.13 0.27
N MET A 87 28.92 5.93 -0.79
CA MET A 87 29.99 6.75 -1.35
C MET A 87 30.45 7.85 -0.39
N GLN A 88 29.53 8.46 0.37
CA GLN A 88 29.86 9.47 1.39
C GLN A 88 30.57 8.86 2.61
N ALA A 89 30.18 7.66 3.04
CA ALA A 89 30.77 6.96 4.18
C ALA A 89 32.16 6.36 3.89
N SER A 90 32.45 6.04 2.61
CA SER A 90 33.75 5.48 2.18
C SER A 90 34.83 6.55 1.94
N GLY A 91 34.47 7.83 2.04
CA GLY A 91 35.33 8.98 1.77
C GLY A 91 35.96 9.63 3.02
N GLN A 92 35.92 8.98 4.19
CA GLN A 92 36.52 9.46 5.44
C GLN A 92 37.59 8.51 5.97
#